data_AF-A0A7H8QL93-F1
#
_entry.id   AF-A0A7H8QL93-F1
#
_cell.length_a   1.000
_cell.length_b   1.000
_cell.length_c   1.000
_cell.angle_alpha   90.00
_cell.angle_beta   90.00
_cell.angle_gamma   90.00
#
_symmetry.space_group_name_H-M   'P 1'
#
loop_
_entity.id
_entity.type
_entity.pdbx_description
1 polymer ?
#
loop_
_entity_poly.entity_id
_entity_poly.type
_entity_poly.pdbx_seq_one_letter_code
_entity_poly.pdbx_strand_id
1 'polypeptide(L)'
;MPLPRPALLAPIYSLTSAFAAGASPSIILTHFTTSPPPVAHEYGSVHLQSQLPFIGRDFSGISGVGEYFDLLAEHLSYSDMKFDSEDDWVVDPQNMIVCLRGCATFTHNRTGQSWNEVFMWRVSLSEDLGESEPDPGQGLKVQDYRVWADSGAAFLASRGEWKDIVGGKIDQGKPTSQVAKNMDAVNPIGHRLGDGLESYGGCG
;
A
#
# COMPACT_ATOMS: atom_id res chain seq x y z
N MET A 1 -2.78 27.83 -13.98
CA MET A 1 -2.97 28.19 -12.55
C MET A 1 -3.12 26.90 -11.77
N PRO A 2 -2.57 26.79 -10.55
CA PRO A 2 -2.76 25.60 -9.71
C PRO A 2 -4.25 25.41 -9.39
N LEU A 3 -4.70 24.16 -9.33
CA LEU A 3 -6.08 23.85 -8.96
C LEU A 3 -6.30 24.08 -7.45
N PRO A 4 -7.49 24.53 -7.02
CA PRO A 4 -7.79 24.67 -5.60
C PRO A 4 -7.70 23.34 -4.86
N ARG A 5 -7.14 23.33 -3.63
CA ARG A 5 -7.02 22.12 -2.79
C ARG A 5 -8.33 21.31 -2.73
N PRO A 6 -9.52 21.89 -2.49
CA PRO A 6 -10.76 21.12 -2.43
C PRO A 6 -11.10 20.33 -3.70
N ALA A 7 -10.71 20.83 -4.87
CA ALA A 7 -10.94 20.14 -6.15
C ALA A 7 -10.08 18.86 -6.29
N LEU A 8 -8.92 18.83 -5.64
CA LEU A 8 -8.04 17.65 -5.60
C LEU A 8 -8.46 16.67 -4.51
N LEU A 9 -9.02 17.15 -3.40
CA LEU A 9 -9.42 16.31 -2.28
C LEU A 9 -10.69 15.49 -2.57
N ALA A 10 -11.68 16.07 -3.24
CA ALA A 10 -12.96 15.41 -3.54
C ALA A 10 -12.82 14.01 -4.20
N PRO A 11 -12.01 13.82 -5.27
CA PRO A 11 -11.83 12.50 -5.86
C PRO A 11 -11.03 11.54 -4.97
N ILE A 12 -10.07 12.03 -4.19
CA ILE A 12 -9.31 11.21 -3.23
C ILE A 12 -10.22 10.72 -2.09
N TYR A 13 -11.14 11.56 -1.60
CA TYR A 13 -12.15 11.14 -0.64
C TYR A 13 -13.07 10.06 -1.17
N SER A 14 -13.51 10.20 -2.41
CA SER A 14 -14.38 9.22 -3.04
C SER A 14 -13.67 7.88 -3.19
N LEU A 15 -12.40 7.90 -3.62
CA LEU A 15 -11.53 6.72 -3.70
C LEU A 15 -11.34 6.07 -2.34
N THR A 16 -10.85 6.81 -1.35
CA THR A 16 -10.57 6.30 0.01
C THR A 16 -11.83 5.78 0.69
N SER A 17 -12.99 6.41 0.48
CA SER A 17 -14.27 5.94 0.99
C SER A 17 -14.70 4.62 0.36
N ALA A 18 -14.48 4.44 -0.95
CA ALA A 18 -14.77 3.18 -1.63
C ALA A 18 -13.91 2.03 -1.06
N PHE A 19 -12.62 2.28 -0.82
CA PHE A 19 -11.74 1.31 -0.17
C PHE A 19 -12.15 1.02 1.29
N ALA A 20 -12.42 2.05 2.09
CA ALA A 20 -12.84 1.87 3.48
C ALA A 20 -14.17 1.10 3.61
N ALA A 21 -15.06 1.23 2.61
CA ALA A 21 -16.31 0.50 2.52
C ALA A 21 -16.18 -0.94 1.97
N GLY A 22 -14.98 -1.39 1.59
CA GLY A 22 -14.77 -2.71 1.00
C GLY A 22 -15.43 -2.86 -0.38
N ALA A 23 -15.45 -1.79 -1.18
CA ALA A 23 -16.05 -1.80 -2.51
C ALA A 23 -15.39 -2.83 -3.44
N SER A 24 -16.15 -3.36 -4.41
CA SER A 24 -15.62 -4.31 -5.39
C SER A 24 -14.61 -3.64 -6.33
N PRO A 25 -13.70 -4.41 -6.96
CA PRO A 25 -12.77 -3.88 -7.96
C PRO A 25 -13.46 -3.07 -9.06
N SER A 26 -14.62 -3.51 -9.53
CA SER A 26 -15.42 -2.79 -10.53
C SER A 26 -15.86 -1.38 -10.09
N ILE A 27 -16.19 -1.19 -8.81
CA ILE A 27 -16.55 0.13 -8.26
C ILE A 27 -15.30 0.98 -8.08
N ILE A 28 -14.21 0.40 -7.56
CA ILE A 28 -12.93 1.09 -7.41
C ILE A 28 -12.43 1.64 -8.76
N LEU A 29 -12.55 0.85 -9.83
CA LEU A 29 -12.13 1.25 -11.18
C LEU A 29 -12.88 2.48 -11.73
N THR A 30 -14.09 2.79 -11.23
CA THR A 30 -14.82 3.99 -11.67
C THR A 30 -14.12 5.30 -11.27
N HIS A 31 -13.21 5.24 -10.30
CA HIS A 31 -12.41 6.38 -9.85
C HIS A 31 -11.15 6.62 -10.72
N PHE A 32 -10.84 5.73 -11.66
CA PHE A 32 -9.65 5.83 -12.51
C PHE A 32 -10.00 6.44 -13.88
N THR A 33 -9.03 7.12 -14.47
CA THR A 33 -9.17 7.64 -15.84
C THR A 33 -9.32 6.49 -16.83
N THR A 34 -9.99 6.75 -17.94
CA THR A 34 -9.94 5.90 -19.14
C THR A 34 -8.93 6.46 -20.15
N SER A 35 -8.86 7.79 -20.26
CA SER A 35 -7.85 8.52 -21.02
C SER A 35 -7.46 9.81 -20.26
N PRO A 36 -6.18 10.06 -19.96
CA PRO A 36 -5.01 9.23 -20.27
C PRO A 36 -5.08 7.84 -19.59
N PRO A 37 -4.40 6.81 -20.16
CA PRO A 37 -4.41 5.47 -19.56
C PRO A 37 -3.87 5.50 -18.13
N PRO A 38 -4.59 4.94 -17.15
CA PRO A 38 -4.15 4.95 -15.77
C PRO A 38 -3.03 3.94 -15.53
N VAL A 39 -2.29 4.10 -14.44
CA VAL A 39 -1.26 3.17 -13.99
C VAL A 39 -1.43 2.89 -12.51
N ALA A 40 -1.38 1.62 -12.13
CA ALA A 40 -1.23 1.17 -10.75
C ALA A 40 0.15 0.52 -10.56
N HIS A 41 0.80 0.80 -9.43
CA HIS A 41 2.06 0.17 -9.06
C HIS A 41 2.20 0.11 -7.55
N GLU A 42 2.43 -1.09 -7.06
CA GLU A 42 2.81 -1.32 -5.68
C GLU A 42 4.30 -1.65 -5.60
N TYR A 43 5.03 -0.83 -4.85
CA TYR A 43 6.48 -0.98 -4.74
C TYR A 43 6.83 -2.18 -3.88
N GLY A 44 7.76 -2.99 -4.38
CA GLY A 44 8.28 -4.16 -3.70
C GLY A 44 9.37 -4.82 -4.53
N SER A 45 10.13 -5.74 -3.91
CA SER A 45 11.15 -6.48 -4.63
C SER A 45 10.51 -7.42 -5.66
N VAL A 46 10.94 -7.31 -6.91
CA VAL A 46 10.50 -8.21 -8.01
C VAL A 46 10.74 -9.69 -7.71
N HIS A 47 11.69 -10.01 -6.83
CA HIS A 47 11.99 -11.37 -6.41
C HIS A 47 10.88 -12.00 -5.55
N LEU A 48 9.92 -11.22 -5.06
CA LEU A 48 8.78 -11.68 -4.27
C LEU A 48 7.53 -11.93 -5.13
N GLN A 49 7.57 -11.66 -6.44
CA GLN A 49 6.40 -11.75 -7.32
C GLN A 49 5.80 -13.16 -7.43
N SER A 50 6.59 -14.22 -7.21
CA SER A 50 6.05 -15.58 -7.20
C SER A 50 5.08 -15.86 -6.03
N GLN A 51 5.03 -14.98 -5.03
CA GLN A 51 4.16 -15.08 -3.86
C GLN A 51 3.22 -13.88 -3.78
N LEU A 52 3.66 -12.71 -4.27
CA LEU A 52 2.93 -11.45 -4.28
C LEU A 52 2.89 -10.92 -5.73
N PRO A 53 2.03 -11.45 -6.62
CA PRO A 53 2.06 -11.12 -8.05
C PRO A 53 1.63 -9.68 -8.40
N PHE A 54 1.17 -8.93 -7.40
CA PHE A 54 0.70 -7.55 -7.53
C PHE A 54 1.79 -6.48 -7.27
N ILE A 55 3.02 -6.86 -6.86
CA ILE A 55 4.10 -5.90 -6.54
C ILE A 55 5.21 -5.83 -7.60
N GLY A 56 5.95 -4.72 -7.62
CA GLY A 56 7.19 -4.56 -8.38
C GLY A 56 7.01 -4.48 -9.91
N ARG A 57 5.79 -4.23 -10.39
CA ARG A 57 5.48 -4.05 -11.82
C ARG A 57 4.38 -3.00 -12.02
N ASP A 58 4.41 -2.34 -13.16
CA ASP A 58 3.34 -1.43 -13.58
C ASP A 58 2.17 -2.21 -14.17
N PHE A 59 0.97 -1.79 -13.77
CA PHE A 59 -0.30 -2.22 -14.34
C PHE A 59 -0.91 -1.05 -15.08
N SER A 60 -0.87 -1.08 -16.41
CA SER A 60 -1.21 0.08 -17.25
C SER A 60 -2.53 -0.09 -18.00
N GLY A 61 -3.25 1.02 -18.18
CA GLY A 61 -4.59 1.03 -18.76
C GLY A 61 -5.63 0.49 -17.78
N ILE A 62 -6.91 0.78 -18.05
CA ILE A 62 -8.01 0.37 -17.16
C ILE A 62 -8.05 -1.15 -16.93
N SER A 63 -7.73 -1.94 -17.96
CA SER A 63 -7.65 -3.40 -17.85
C SER A 63 -6.49 -3.86 -16.97
N GLY A 64 -5.32 -3.21 -17.06
CA GLY A 64 -4.17 -3.54 -16.23
C GLY A 64 -4.44 -3.19 -14.76
N VAL A 65 -4.99 -2.00 -14.51
CA VAL A 65 -5.39 -1.59 -13.15
C VAL A 65 -6.45 -2.55 -12.58
N GLY A 66 -7.36 -3.05 -13.42
CA GLY A 66 -8.29 -4.12 -13.03
C GLY A 66 -7.56 -5.40 -12.59
N GLU A 67 -6.61 -5.87 -13.40
CA GLU A 67 -5.76 -7.04 -13.05
C GLU A 67 -5.05 -6.84 -11.71
N TYR A 68 -4.53 -5.63 -11.43
CA TYR A 68 -3.91 -5.32 -10.14
C TYR A 68 -4.87 -5.55 -8.97
N PHE A 69 -6.09 -5.01 -9.05
CA PHE A 69 -7.08 -5.17 -7.98
C PHE A 69 -7.60 -6.60 -7.86
N ASP A 70 -7.73 -7.32 -8.97
CA ASP A 70 -8.10 -8.73 -8.95
C ASP A 70 -7.03 -9.59 -8.26
N LEU A 71 -5.74 -9.37 -8.57
CA LEU A 71 -4.63 -10.05 -7.91
C LEU A 71 -4.56 -9.71 -6.42
N LEU A 72 -4.77 -8.44 -6.07
CA LEU A 72 -4.80 -8.00 -4.68
C LEU A 72 -5.93 -8.69 -3.92
N ALA A 73 -7.14 -8.73 -4.48
CA ALA A 73 -8.31 -9.39 -3.87
C ALA A 73 -8.18 -10.92 -3.81
N GLU A 74 -7.47 -11.53 -4.77
CA GLU A 74 -7.16 -12.97 -4.74
C GLU A 74 -6.24 -13.32 -3.57
N HIS A 75 -5.21 -12.51 -3.33
CA HIS A 75 -4.16 -12.84 -2.37
C HIS A 75 -4.44 -12.29 -0.98
N LEU A 76 -5.05 -11.12 -0.88
CA LEU A 76 -5.27 -10.39 0.35
C LEU A 76 -6.76 -10.06 0.56
N SER A 77 -7.15 -10.00 1.82
CA SER A 77 -8.36 -9.36 2.30
C SER A 77 -7.98 -8.36 3.38
N TYR A 78 -8.85 -7.40 3.67
CA TYR A 78 -8.59 -6.41 4.70
C TYR A 78 -9.84 -6.09 5.52
N SER A 79 -9.62 -5.61 6.74
CA SER A 79 -10.64 -5.01 7.60
C SER A 79 -10.13 -3.71 8.23
N ASP A 80 -11.07 -2.92 8.75
CA ASP A 80 -10.76 -1.72 9.54
C ASP A 80 -9.89 -0.70 8.80
N MET A 81 -10.06 -0.60 7.49
CA MET A 81 -9.30 0.34 6.66
C MET A 81 -9.71 1.78 6.99
N LYS A 82 -8.70 2.59 7.33
CA LYS A 82 -8.83 4.01 7.68
C LYS A 82 -7.73 4.80 6.98
N PHE A 83 -8.01 6.08 6.73
CA PHE A 83 -7.05 7.03 6.18
C PHE A 83 -6.87 8.17 7.16
N ASP A 84 -5.68 8.78 7.14
CA ASP A 84 -5.41 9.98 7.92
C ASP A 84 -6.34 11.13 7.52
N SER A 85 -6.46 12.14 8.39
CA SER A 85 -7.20 13.36 8.10
C SER A 85 -6.66 14.07 6.85
N GLU A 86 -7.52 14.76 6.09
CA GLU A 86 -7.07 15.56 4.95
C GLU A 86 -6.05 16.63 5.34
N ASP A 87 -6.04 17.07 6.60
CA ASP A 87 -5.06 18.03 7.12
C ASP A 87 -3.63 17.47 7.09
N ASP A 88 -3.48 16.15 7.20
CA ASP A 88 -2.20 15.45 7.18
C ASP A 88 -1.75 15.08 5.75
N TRP A 89 -2.61 15.24 4.75
CA TRP A 89 -2.28 14.90 3.37
C TRP A 89 -1.37 15.95 2.73
N VAL A 90 -0.32 15.48 2.07
CA VAL A 90 0.57 16.31 1.27
C VAL A 90 -0.04 16.48 -0.11
N VAL A 91 -0.38 17.72 -0.47
CA VAL A 91 -1.02 18.05 -1.74
C VAL A 91 -0.09 18.93 -2.55
N ASP A 92 0.14 18.56 -3.80
CA ASP A 92 0.83 19.35 -4.81
C ASP A 92 -0.19 19.81 -5.87
N PRO A 93 -0.70 21.05 -5.76
CA PRO A 93 -1.68 21.59 -6.68
C PRO A 93 -1.17 21.86 -8.10
N GLN A 94 0.15 21.96 -8.27
CA GLN A 94 0.76 22.26 -9.57
C GLN A 94 0.82 21.00 -10.43
N ASN A 95 1.13 19.86 -9.81
CA ASN A 95 1.22 18.57 -10.50
C ASN A 95 -0.02 17.69 -10.27
N MET A 96 -1.02 18.16 -9.52
CA MET A 96 -2.25 17.44 -9.18
C MET A 96 -1.98 16.11 -8.46
N ILE A 97 -1.02 16.12 -7.53
CA ILE A 97 -0.62 14.94 -6.75
C ILE A 97 -1.12 15.07 -5.32
N VAL A 98 -1.61 13.98 -4.76
CA VAL A 98 -1.94 13.85 -3.33
C VAL A 98 -1.20 12.64 -2.77
N CYS A 99 -0.45 12.85 -1.71
CA CYS A 99 0.15 11.77 -0.91
C CYS A 99 -0.56 11.66 0.44
N LEU A 100 -0.93 10.45 0.80
CA LEU A 100 -1.71 10.15 2.00
C LEU A 100 -1.31 8.81 2.58
N ARG A 101 -1.56 8.66 3.89
CA ARG A 101 -1.30 7.42 4.63
C ARG A 101 -2.63 6.78 5.00
N GLY A 102 -2.64 5.45 5.01
CA GLY A 102 -3.74 4.65 5.53
C GLY A 102 -3.24 3.55 6.46
N CYS A 103 -4.15 2.99 7.24
CA CYS A 103 -3.91 1.77 8.00
C CYS A 103 -5.08 0.80 7.84
N ALA A 104 -4.79 -0.49 7.90
CA ALA A 104 -5.79 -1.57 7.86
C ALA A 104 -5.21 -2.84 8.49
N THR A 105 -6.10 -3.78 8.82
CA THR A 105 -5.69 -5.16 9.11
C THR A 105 -5.75 -5.95 7.82
N PHE A 106 -4.61 -6.38 7.29
CA PHE A 106 -4.56 -7.24 6.12
C PHE A 106 -4.50 -8.70 6.53
N THR A 107 -5.05 -9.58 5.70
CA THR A 107 -5.04 -11.03 5.87
C THR A 107 -4.66 -11.68 4.55
N HIS A 108 -3.64 -12.55 4.56
CA HIS A 108 -3.31 -13.34 3.39
C HIS A 108 -4.32 -14.49 3.23
N ASN A 109 -5.07 -14.50 2.14
CA ASN A 109 -6.24 -15.35 1.93
C ASN A 109 -5.91 -16.85 2.00
N ARG A 110 -4.75 -17.27 1.48
CA ARG A 110 -4.33 -18.68 1.49
C ARG A 110 -4.02 -19.22 2.89
N THR A 111 -3.39 -18.41 3.74
CA THR A 111 -2.83 -18.87 5.02
C THR A 111 -3.66 -18.40 6.22
N GLY A 112 -4.56 -17.43 6.01
CA GLY A 112 -5.34 -16.79 7.06
C GLY A 112 -4.48 -16.03 8.07
N GLN A 113 -3.24 -15.68 7.72
CA GLN A 113 -2.37 -14.90 8.59
C GLN A 113 -2.60 -13.42 8.36
N SER A 114 -2.79 -12.70 9.47
CA SER A 114 -3.14 -11.29 9.46
C SER A 114 -2.09 -10.43 10.14
N TRP A 115 -1.95 -9.20 9.68
CA TRP A 115 -1.08 -8.19 10.25
C TRP A 115 -1.74 -6.81 10.17
N ASN A 116 -1.37 -5.94 11.11
CA ASN A 116 -1.73 -4.54 11.04
C ASN A 116 -0.70 -3.83 10.18
N GLU A 117 -1.17 -3.10 9.18
CA GLU A 117 -0.32 -2.40 8.25
C GLU A 117 -0.60 -0.91 8.26
N VAL A 118 0.46 -0.14 8.11
CA VAL A 118 0.42 1.26 7.71
C VAL A 118 1.05 1.35 6.32
N PHE A 119 0.31 1.93 5.37
CA PHE A 119 0.73 2.07 3.99
C PHE A 119 0.63 3.52 3.53
N MET A 120 1.31 3.86 2.44
CA MET A 120 1.29 5.19 1.84
C MET A 120 0.89 5.11 0.37
N TRP A 121 0.04 6.03 -0.04
CA TRP A 121 -0.35 6.24 -1.43
C TRP A 121 0.21 7.56 -1.95
N ARG A 122 0.72 7.53 -3.18
CA ARG A 122 0.90 8.73 -4.01
C ARG A 122 -0.05 8.60 -5.20
N VAL A 123 -1.00 9.52 -5.29
CA VAL A 123 -2.05 9.54 -6.30
C VAL A 123 -1.89 10.78 -7.17
N SER A 124 -1.70 10.61 -8.48
CA SER A 124 -1.76 11.71 -9.44
C SER A 124 -3.11 11.70 -10.15
N LEU A 125 -3.71 12.88 -10.28
CA LEU A 125 -5.04 13.08 -10.84
C LEU A 125 -4.97 13.67 -12.25
N SER A 126 -5.99 13.37 -13.07
CA SER A 126 -6.17 13.98 -14.39
C SER A 126 -7.65 14.09 -14.72
N GLU A 127 -8.00 14.99 -15.63
CA GLU A 127 -9.27 14.95 -16.33
C GLU A 127 -9.37 13.65 -17.14
N ASP A 128 -10.58 13.08 -17.21
CA ASP A 128 -10.84 11.88 -18.00
C ASP A 128 -11.43 12.28 -19.36
N LEU A 129 -10.70 12.00 -20.43
CA LEU A 129 -11.01 12.39 -21.81
C LEU A 129 -11.61 11.25 -22.64
N GLY A 130 -11.77 10.06 -22.05
CA GLY A 130 -12.16 8.85 -22.78
C GLY A 130 -13.67 8.57 -22.79
N GLU A 131 -14.47 9.36 -22.06
CA GLU A 131 -15.93 9.24 -22.09
C GLU A 131 -16.51 10.18 -23.16
N SER A 132 -17.33 9.61 -24.05
CA SER A 132 -17.84 10.26 -25.28
C SER A 132 -18.74 11.48 -25.04
N GLU A 133 -19.17 11.69 -23.81
CA GLU A 133 -19.87 12.90 -23.38
C GLU A 133 -19.22 13.36 -22.07
N PRO A 134 -18.59 14.54 -22.03
CA PRO A 134 -18.14 15.11 -20.78
C PRO A 134 -19.36 15.36 -19.91
N ASP A 135 -19.56 14.52 -18.89
CA ASP A 135 -20.51 14.84 -17.83
C ASP A 135 -20.04 16.17 -17.21
N PRO A 136 -20.85 17.25 -17.23
CA PRO A 136 -20.46 18.55 -16.68
C PRO A 136 -20.09 18.52 -15.19
N GLY A 137 -20.25 17.36 -14.52
CA GLY A 137 -19.79 17.07 -13.16
C GLY A 137 -18.62 16.09 -13.04
N GLN A 138 -18.01 15.60 -14.14
CA GLN A 138 -16.85 14.72 -14.04
C GLN A 138 -15.64 15.49 -13.54
N GLY A 139 -15.45 15.41 -12.22
CA GLY A 139 -14.23 15.85 -11.57
C GLY A 139 -13.02 15.03 -12.01
N LEU A 140 -11.86 15.40 -11.49
CA LEU A 140 -10.62 14.67 -11.74
C LEU A 140 -10.74 13.20 -11.33
N LYS A 141 -10.11 12.31 -12.08
CA LYS A 141 -9.99 10.88 -11.77
C LYS A 141 -8.52 10.52 -11.53
N VAL A 142 -8.29 9.34 -10.97
CA VAL A 142 -6.96 8.79 -10.71
C VAL A 142 -6.30 8.37 -12.01
N GLN A 143 -5.17 8.99 -12.34
CA GLN A 143 -4.31 8.56 -13.43
C GLN A 143 -3.17 7.67 -12.93
N ASP A 144 -2.48 8.04 -11.84
CA ASP A 144 -1.29 7.34 -11.38
C ASP A 144 -1.45 6.97 -9.91
N TYR A 145 -1.57 5.68 -9.62
CA TYR A 145 -1.79 5.12 -8.29
C TYR A 145 -0.55 4.34 -7.84
N ARG A 146 0.17 4.89 -6.86
CA ARG A 146 1.44 4.33 -6.36
C ARG A 146 1.31 3.98 -4.89
N VAL A 147 1.70 2.75 -4.52
CA VAL A 147 1.54 2.21 -3.16
C VAL A 147 2.89 1.79 -2.58
N TRP A 148 3.13 2.17 -1.32
CA TRP A 148 4.20 1.62 -0.49
C TRP A 148 3.58 0.93 0.72
N ALA A 149 3.82 -0.38 0.80
CA ALA A 149 3.21 -1.33 1.73
C ALA A 149 4.29 -2.20 2.40
N ASP A 150 3.93 -2.92 3.46
CA ASP A 150 4.83 -3.87 4.13
C ASP A 150 4.89 -5.21 3.38
N SER A 151 5.63 -5.21 2.26
CA SER A 151 5.89 -6.42 1.47
C SER A 151 6.59 -7.54 2.27
N GLY A 152 7.27 -7.22 3.38
CA GLY A 152 7.90 -8.20 4.26
C GLY A 152 6.87 -8.98 5.05
N ALA A 153 5.94 -8.28 5.69
CA ALA A 153 4.80 -8.88 6.39
C ALA A 153 3.93 -9.71 5.43
N ALA A 154 3.59 -9.15 4.26
CA ALA A 154 2.81 -9.86 3.25
C ALA A 154 3.52 -11.15 2.77
N PHE A 155 4.82 -11.09 2.53
CA PHE A 155 5.60 -12.26 2.10
C PHE A 155 5.65 -13.34 3.19
N LEU A 156 5.90 -12.96 4.45
CA LEU A 156 5.92 -13.89 5.57
C LEU A 156 4.55 -14.50 5.81
N ALA A 157 3.47 -13.70 5.76
CA ALA A 157 2.11 -14.16 5.87
C ALA A 157 1.75 -15.13 4.73
N SER A 158 2.21 -14.88 3.50
CA SER A 158 2.01 -15.78 2.36
C SER A 158 2.59 -17.19 2.57
N ARG A 159 3.67 -17.29 3.34
CA ARG A 159 4.35 -18.55 3.70
C ARG A 159 3.84 -19.18 4.99
N GLY A 160 3.00 -18.47 5.73
CA GLY A 160 2.54 -18.93 7.04
C GLY A 160 3.57 -18.70 8.16
N GLU A 161 4.56 -17.84 7.94
CA GLU A 161 5.67 -17.61 8.87
C GLU A 161 5.53 -16.32 9.69
N TRP A 162 4.50 -15.50 9.43
CA TRP A 162 4.30 -14.22 10.13
C TRP A 162 4.09 -14.40 11.64
N LYS A 163 3.27 -15.39 12.02
CA LYS A 163 2.97 -15.70 13.43
C LYS A 163 4.19 -16.17 14.20
N ASP A 164 5.17 -16.79 13.55
CA ASP A 164 6.37 -17.29 14.22
C ASP A 164 7.29 -16.15 14.67
N ILE A 165 7.31 -15.07 13.89
CA ILE A 165 8.08 -13.86 14.19
C ILE A 165 7.39 -13.03 15.28
N VAL A 166 6.08 -12.77 15.15
CA VAL A 166 5.32 -11.97 16.13
C VAL A 166 5.15 -12.73 17.46
N GLY A 167 5.03 -14.06 17.40
CA GLY A 167 4.89 -14.92 18.57
C GLY A 167 6.20 -15.27 19.27
N GLY A 168 7.35 -14.73 18.83
CA GLY A 168 8.65 -14.96 19.46
C GLY A 168 9.19 -16.39 19.34
N LYS A 169 8.68 -17.20 18.40
CA LYS A 169 9.28 -18.48 18.03
C LYS A 169 10.25 -18.28 16.87
N ILE A 170 11.25 -17.42 17.09
CA ILE A 170 12.49 -17.55 16.32
C ILE A 170 13.13 -18.83 16.85
N ASP A 171 12.93 -19.93 16.13
CA ASP A 171 13.69 -21.15 16.33
C ASP A 171 15.15 -20.75 16.07
N GLN A 172 15.89 -20.44 17.13
CA GLN A 172 17.33 -20.25 17.05
C GLN A 172 17.87 -21.59 16.60
N GLY A 173 18.11 -21.72 15.30
CA GLY A 173 18.61 -22.92 14.68
C GLY A 173 19.71 -23.50 15.55
N LYS A 174 19.63 -24.81 15.83
CA LYS A 174 20.67 -25.55 16.56
C LYS A 174 22.03 -25.04 16.09
N PRO A 175 22.94 -24.64 17.00
CA PRO A 175 24.25 -24.20 16.61
C PRO A 175 24.90 -25.37 15.88
N THR A 176 25.08 -25.25 14.58
CA THR A 176 26.00 -26.12 13.85
C THR A 176 27.34 -25.88 14.50
N SER A 177 27.80 -26.88 15.24
CA SER A 177 29.06 -26.91 15.94
C SER A 177 30.20 -26.91 14.93
N GLN A 178 30.50 -25.76 14.34
CA GLN A 178 31.73 -25.48 13.62
C GLN A 178 31.79 -23.96 13.39
N VAL A 179 32.92 -23.36 13.75
CA VAL A 179 33.20 -21.91 13.83
C VAL A 179 32.79 -21.26 15.16
N ALA A 180 33.28 -21.83 16.27
CA ALA A 180 33.53 -21.08 17.48
C ALA A 180 35.03 -21.11 17.78
N LYS A 181 35.81 -20.25 17.13
CA LYS A 181 37.05 -19.68 17.68
C LYS A 181 37.31 -18.32 17.03
N ASN A 182 37.50 -17.32 17.88
CA ASN A 182 37.94 -15.95 17.63
C ASN A 182 36.85 -14.94 17.27
N MET A 183 36.27 -14.33 18.30
CA MET A 183 36.21 -12.87 18.45
C MET A 183 35.65 -12.53 19.83
N ASP A 184 36.53 -12.53 20.84
CA ASP A 184 36.33 -11.75 22.05
C ASP A 184 36.90 -10.34 21.85
N ALA A 185 36.20 -9.35 22.41
CA ALA A 185 36.47 -7.91 22.42
C ALA A 185 36.17 -7.22 21.07
N VAL A 186 35.22 -6.29 20.94
CA VAL A 186 34.97 -5.10 21.76
C VAL A 186 33.52 -4.66 21.49
N ASN A 187 32.69 -4.58 22.53
CA ASN A 187 31.36 -3.97 22.45
C ASN A 187 31.35 -2.75 23.38
N PRO A 188 31.19 -1.52 22.83
CA PRO A 188 30.51 -0.49 23.59
C PRO A 188 29.72 0.43 22.67
N ILE A 189 28.62 -0.02 22.08
CA ILE A 189 27.52 0.89 21.71
C ILE A 189 26.21 0.22 22.10
N GLY A 190 25.91 0.31 23.40
CA GLY A 190 24.56 0.09 23.89
C GLY A 190 23.66 1.24 23.44
N HIS A 191 22.44 0.89 23.03
CA HIS A 191 21.30 1.78 22.83
C HIS A 191 21.47 2.85 21.73
N ARG A 192 20.81 2.61 20.58
CA ARG A 192 19.93 3.58 19.86
C ARG A 192 19.58 3.12 18.43
N LEU A 193 18.94 1.96 18.33
CA LEU A 193 18.13 1.60 17.15
C LEU A 193 16.77 1.21 17.72
N GLY A 194 15.83 2.17 17.78
CA GLY A 194 14.47 1.87 18.27
C GLY A 194 13.63 3.05 18.75
N ASP A 195 14.23 4.18 19.16
CA ASP A 195 13.48 5.29 19.80
C ASP A 195 12.60 6.11 18.81
N GLY A 196 12.50 5.71 17.54
CA GLY A 196 11.69 6.38 16.53
C GLY A 196 10.24 5.89 16.42
N LEU A 197 9.84 4.85 17.19
CA LEU A 197 8.48 4.31 17.11
C LEU A 197 7.47 4.99 18.05
N GLU A 198 7.91 5.77 19.03
CA GLU A 198 6.98 6.38 20.02
C GLU A 198 6.34 7.70 19.56
N SER A 199 6.77 8.27 18.43
CA SER A 199 6.20 9.53 17.91
C SER A 199 5.09 9.36 16.87
N TYR A 200 4.78 8.13 16.47
CA TYR A 200 3.72 7.87 15.49
C TYR A 200 2.54 7.24 16.21
N GLY A 201 1.47 8.01 16.36
CA GLY A 201 0.22 7.55 16.94
C GLY A 201 -0.18 6.21 16.34
N GLY A 202 -0.16 5.16 17.16
CA GLY A 202 -0.65 3.85 16.79
C GLY A 202 -2.13 3.96 16.43
N CYS A 203 -2.55 3.22 15.40
CA CYS A 203 -3.97 3.02 15.12
C CYS A 203 -4.61 2.34 16.34
N GLY A 204 -5.30 3.14 17.16
CA GLY A 204 -6.17 2.71 18.26
C GLY A 204 -7.62 2.58 17.83
#